data_AF-A0A7Y5SFB1-F1
#
_entry.id   AF-A0A7Y5SFB1-F1
#
_cell.length_a   1.000
_cell.length_b   1.000
_cell.length_c   1.000
_cell.angle_alpha   90.00
_cell.angle_beta   90.00
_cell.angle_gamma   90.00
#
_symmetry.space_group_name_H-M   'P 1'
#
loop_
_entity.id
_entity.type
_entity.pdbx_description
1 polymer ?
#
loop_
_entity_poly.entity_id
_entity_poly.type
_entity_poly.pdbx_seq_one_letter_code
_entity_poly.pdbx_strand_id
1 'polypeptide(L)'
;MSRFELHLPARHIGQYMESGDWSDYWRTAISRATSGEILVRGYPIEEIIEKLTSTEAHWLLLQGELPTPQQADIFDVLLRSGMDQQFISSAASATRFAASASRNPVSAVAAGMLATGVVTGSPRPAMEMLYAAAESMTARGTDLATTAQAVVAGYRSRKEPVPGLGHPTHRGGIEPRAEAVRKAVAARGGWGLHCQLLEAIHAALEEALERTVTVNLAGMIAAVYCDLDFDPLVAEGVSVLEYGWALIAHAVEEIRDGVPLRIIPDALGTVYTGPAERHIPDRQNRTGAQ
;
A
#
# COMPACT_ATOMS: atom_id res chain seq x y z
N MET A 1 11.11 1.38 21.76
CA MET A 1 10.99 2.35 20.65
C MET A 1 10.87 1.52 19.40
N SER A 2 9.76 1.69 18.66
CA SER A 2 9.55 0.94 17.43
C SER A 2 10.66 1.33 16.44
N ARG A 3 11.23 0.36 15.71
CA ARG A 3 12.24 0.63 14.66
C ARG A 3 11.74 1.62 13.59
N PHE A 4 10.42 1.82 13.51
CA PHE A 4 9.74 2.70 12.55
C PHE A 4 9.27 4.04 13.15
N GLU A 5 9.75 4.42 14.35
CA GLU A 5 9.44 5.73 14.93
C GLU A 5 9.95 6.89 14.04
N LEU A 6 9.05 7.81 13.71
CA LEU A 6 9.38 9.04 12.99
C LEU A 6 10.35 9.88 13.84
N HIS A 7 11.57 10.06 13.34
CA HIS A 7 12.55 10.90 14.01
C HIS A 7 12.19 12.38 13.81
N LEU A 8 12.02 13.11 14.92
CA LEU A 8 11.82 14.56 14.85
C LEU A 8 13.09 15.22 14.29
N PRO A 9 12.94 16.25 13.43
CA PRO A 9 14.10 16.94 12.87
C PRO A 9 14.90 17.64 13.99
N ALA A 10 16.22 17.65 13.83
CA ALA A 10 17.15 18.24 14.81
C ALA A 10 16.96 19.76 14.99
N ARG A 11 16.35 20.43 14.01
CA ARG A 11 16.06 21.87 14.02
C ARG A 11 14.64 22.13 13.55
N HIS A 12 13.96 23.11 14.14
CA HIS A 12 12.65 23.60 13.69
C HIS A 12 12.79 24.89 12.85
N ILE A 13 11.75 25.27 12.11
CA ILE A 13 11.80 26.41 11.16
C ILE A 13 12.30 27.72 11.79
N GLY A 14 11.87 28.04 13.02
CA GLY A 14 12.36 29.21 13.76
C GLY A 14 13.89 29.26 13.92
N GLN A 15 14.55 28.12 14.20
CA GLN A 15 16.01 28.05 14.33
C GLN A 15 16.74 28.21 12.99
N TYR A 16 16.10 27.88 11.87
CA TYR A 16 16.64 28.17 10.53
C TYR A 16 16.52 29.65 10.19
N MET A 17 15.36 30.25 10.51
CA MET A 17 15.14 31.68 10.28
C MET A 17 16.07 32.56 11.14
N GLU A 18 16.32 32.18 12.39
CA GLU A 18 17.18 32.92 13.31
C GLU A 18 18.67 32.85 12.91
N SER A 19 19.17 31.67 12.54
CA SER A 19 20.59 31.53 12.18
C SER A 19 20.92 32.01 10.78
N GLY A 20 19.94 32.02 9.86
CA GLY A 20 20.17 32.23 8.43
C GLY A 20 20.98 31.12 7.74
N ASP A 21 21.31 30.05 8.47
CA ASP A 21 22.05 28.88 7.98
C ASP A 21 21.07 27.77 7.56
N TRP A 22 20.97 27.59 6.24
CA TRP A 22 20.10 26.63 5.55
C TRP A 22 20.87 25.42 5.00
N SER A 23 22.16 25.29 5.33
CA SER A 23 23.05 24.27 4.73
C SER A 23 22.57 22.84 4.93
N ASP A 24 21.77 22.57 5.96
CA ASP A 24 21.22 21.25 6.26
C ASP A 24 19.69 21.14 6.15
N TYR A 25 19.01 22.16 5.60
CA TYR A 25 17.53 22.21 5.51
C TYR A 25 16.97 21.25 4.46
N TRP A 26 17.53 21.23 3.24
CA TRP A 26 17.18 20.27 2.19
C TRP A 26 18.33 19.29 1.98
N ARG A 27 18.23 18.11 2.60
CA ARG A 27 19.21 17.03 2.45
C ARG A 27 18.54 15.77 1.93
N THR A 28 19.29 15.01 1.14
CA THR A 28 18.88 13.69 0.67
C THR A 28 20.08 12.77 0.65
N ALA A 29 19.85 11.50 0.99
CA ALA A 29 20.81 10.40 0.83
C ALA A 29 20.40 9.46 -0.33
N ILE A 30 19.49 9.91 -1.20
CA ILE A 30 18.92 9.11 -2.30
C ILE A 30 19.76 9.27 -3.57
N SER A 31 20.03 10.51 -3.98
CA SER A 31 20.75 10.77 -5.22
C SER A 31 21.52 12.09 -5.18
N ARG A 32 22.46 12.23 -6.11
CA ARG A 32 23.20 13.45 -6.42
C ARG A 32 23.26 13.60 -7.94
N ALA A 33 22.92 14.78 -8.46
CA ALA A 33 23.01 15.09 -9.87
C ALA A 33 23.79 16.39 -10.06
N THR A 34 24.92 16.32 -10.75
CA THR A 34 25.77 17.47 -11.11
C THR A 34 26.23 17.35 -12.56
N SER A 35 26.98 18.34 -13.07
CA SER A 35 27.45 18.32 -14.45
C SER A 35 28.33 17.10 -14.72
N GLY A 36 27.83 16.14 -15.51
CA GLY A 36 28.55 14.92 -15.90
C GLY A 36 28.56 13.79 -14.86
N GLU A 37 27.77 13.90 -13.80
CA GLU A 37 27.68 12.87 -12.74
C GLU A 37 26.26 12.77 -12.22
N ILE A 38 25.70 11.55 -12.26
CA ILE A 38 24.44 11.21 -11.58
C ILE A 38 24.68 9.96 -10.74
N LEU A 39 24.53 10.11 -9.42
CA LEU A 39 24.64 9.01 -8.47
C LEU A 39 23.26 8.70 -7.87
N VAL A 40 22.92 7.43 -7.77
CA VAL A 40 21.77 6.93 -7.00
C VAL A 40 22.30 5.97 -5.96
N ARG A 41 22.09 6.29 -4.67
CA ARG A 41 22.67 5.57 -3.53
C ARG A 41 24.18 5.33 -3.65
N GLY A 42 24.89 6.29 -4.25
CA GLY A 42 26.34 6.22 -4.47
C GLY A 42 26.79 5.50 -5.75
N TYR A 43 25.89 4.86 -6.49
CA TYR A 43 26.23 4.20 -7.76
C TYR A 43 25.99 5.12 -8.96
N PRO A 44 26.89 5.15 -9.98
CA PRO A 44 26.64 5.85 -11.23
C PRO A 44 25.39 5.33 -11.94
N ILE A 45 24.56 6.23 -12.46
CA ILE A 45 23.31 5.85 -13.12
C ILE A 45 23.54 4.98 -14.36
N GLU A 46 24.66 5.17 -15.05
CA GLU A 46 25.08 4.39 -16.22
C GLU A 46 25.28 2.93 -15.84
N GLU A 47 25.93 2.66 -14.69
CA GLU A 47 26.11 1.30 -14.20
C GLU A 47 24.78 0.66 -13.79
N ILE A 48 23.87 1.43 -13.20
CA ILE A 48 22.52 0.95 -12.86
C ILE A 48 21.79 0.53 -14.15
N ILE A 49 21.82 1.36 -15.19
CA ILE A 49 21.17 1.09 -16.48
C ILE A 49 21.76 -0.16 -17.15
N GLU A 50 23.08 -0.33 -17.10
CA GLU A 50 23.77 -1.43 -17.80
C GLU A 50 23.72 -2.76 -17.05
N LYS A 51 23.70 -2.74 -15.71
CA LYS A 51 23.97 -3.94 -14.89
C LYS A 51 22.79 -4.42 -14.07
N LEU A 52 21.86 -3.54 -13.69
CA LEU A 52 20.74 -3.92 -12.82
C LEU A 52 19.48 -4.20 -13.62
N THR A 53 18.73 -5.20 -13.19
CA THR A 53 17.33 -5.33 -13.58
C THR A 53 16.51 -4.17 -13.00
N SER A 54 15.33 -3.93 -13.58
CA SER A 54 14.38 -2.96 -13.04
C SER A 54 14.08 -3.23 -11.56
N THR A 55 13.87 -4.49 -11.19
CA THR A 55 13.58 -4.90 -9.80
C THR A 55 14.72 -4.56 -8.84
N GLU A 56 15.97 -4.86 -9.22
CA GLU A 56 17.15 -4.54 -8.39
C GLU A 56 17.37 -3.03 -8.26
N ALA A 57 17.14 -2.26 -9.33
CA ALA A 57 17.24 -0.81 -9.30
C ALA A 57 16.18 -0.18 -8.37
N HIS A 58 14.93 -0.67 -8.40
CA HIS A 58 13.89 -0.23 -7.47
C HIS A 58 14.20 -0.63 -6.03
N TRP A 59 14.71 -1.84 -5.80
CA TRP A 59 15.16 -2.27 -4.49
C TRP A 59 16.24 -1.33 -3.95
N LEU A 60 17.29 -1.07 -4.73
CA LEU A 60 18.39 -0.16 -4.36
C LEU A 60 17.85 1.22 -3.96
N LEU A 61 16.92 1.77 -4.73
CA LEU A 61 16.34 3.08 -4.44
C LEU A 61 15.64 3.12 -3.07
N LEU A 62 14.84 2.08 -2.79
CA LEU A 62 13.99 1.98 -1.60
C LEU A 62 14.79 1.58 -0.34
N GLN A 63 15.67 0.59 -0.45
CA GLN A 63 16.41 0.00 0.67
C GLN A 63 17.78 0.63 0.89
N GLY A 64 18.32 1.34 -0.12
CA GLY A 64 19.61 2.02 -0.03
C GLY A 64 20.81 1.17 -0.41
N GLU A 65 20.66 -0.16 -0.43
CA GLU A 65 21.71 -1.14 -0.76
C GLU A 65 21.22 -2.12 -1.83
N LEU A 66 22.14 -2.78 -2.53
CA LEU A 66 21.79 -3.80 -3.53
C LEU A 66 21.14 -5.03 -2.87
N PRO A 67 20.13 -5.65 -3.50
CA PRO A 67 19.57 -6.90 -3.02
C PRO A 67 20.55 -8.07 -3.26
N THR A 68 20.43 -9.11 -2.44
CA THR A 68 20.88 -10.44 -2.85
C THR A 68 20.03 -10.98 -4.02
N PRO A 69 20.52 -11.93 -4.82
CA PRO A 69 19.72 -12.52 -5.90
C PRO A 69 18.37 -13.08 -5.42
N GLN A 70 18.35 -13.71 -4.25
CA GLN A 70 17.12 -14.24 -3.66
C GLN A 70 16.13 -13.13 -3.29
N GLN A 71 16.61 -12.03 -2.69
CA GLN A 71 15.78 -10.87 -2.37
C GLN A 71 15.19 -10.23 -3.63
N ALA A 72 15.99 -10.08 -4.68
CA ALA A 72 15.52 -9.56 -5.96
C ALA A 72 14.42 -10.45 -6.56
N ASP A 73 14.63 -11.77 -6.57
CA ASP A 73 13.66 -12.74 -7.11
C ASP A 73 12.34 -12.76 -6.33
N ILE A 74 12.39 -12.59 -5.00
CA ILE A 74 11.20 -12.53 -4.14
C ILE A 74 10.49 -11.17 -4.33
N PHE A 75 11.24 -10.07 -4.37
CA PHE A 75 10.66 -8.74 -4.58
C PHE A 75 9.97 -8.62 -5.95
N ASP A 76 10.54 -9.23 -6.99
CA ASP A 76 9.90 -9.33 -8.31
C ASP A 76 8.52 -10.03 -8.24
N VAL A 77 8.38 -11.08 -7.42
CA VAL A 77 7.09 -11.74 -7.19
C VAL A 77 6.08 -10.77 -6.57
N LEU A 78 6.51 -9.96 -5.61
CA LEU A 78 5.64 -8.97 -4.96
C LEU A 78 5.19 -7.89 -5.94
N LEU A 79 6.11 -7.34 -6.73
CA LEU A 79 5.80 -6.32 -7.73
C LEU A 79 4.79 -6.80 -8.79
N ARG A 80 4.76 -8.11 -9.08
CA ARG A 80 3.80 -8.73 -10.01
C ARG A 80 2.49 -9.15 -9.37
N SER A 81 2.35 -9.03 -8.05
CA SER A 81 1.19 -9.55 -7.32
C SER A 81 -0.02 -8.60 -7.40
N GLY A 82 0.22 -7.29 -7.49
CA GLY A 82 -0.78 -6.23 -7.51
C GLY A 82 -1.05 -5.60 -8.88
N MET A 83 -1.11 -6.39 -9.97
CA MET A 83 -1.21 -5.84 -11.33
C MET A 83 -2.52 -5.10 -11.63
N ASP A 84 -3.69 -5.76 -11.51
CA ASP A 84 -5.00 -5.14 -11.71
C ASP A 84 -6.11 -5.98 -11.07
N GLN A 85 -7.25 -5.37 -10.77
CA GLN A 85 -8.45 -6.08 -10.32
C GLN A 85 -9.73 -5.50 -10.93
N GLN A 86 -9.66 -5.02 -12.17
CA GLN A 86 -10.77 -4.39 -12.88
C GLN A 86 -11.40 -3.26 -12.02
N PHE A 87 -12.73 -3.07 -12.10
CA PHE A 87 -13.44 -2.00 -11.40
C PHE A 87 -13.79 -2.32 -9.94
N ILE A 88 -13.32 -3.46 -9.40
CA ILE A 88 -13.31 -3.69 -7.95
C ILE A 88 -12.29 -2.75 -7.29
N SER A 89 -11.19 -2.44 -8.00
CA SER A 89 -10.23 -1.43 -7.59
C SER A 89 -10.82 -0.03 -7.76
N SER A 90 -10.87 0.74 -6.68
CA SER A 90 -11.22 2.17 -6.73
C SER A 90 -10.23 2.95 -7.60
N ALA A 91 -8.96 2.55 -7.63
CA ALA A 91 -7.91 3.21 -8.40
C ALA A 91 -8.17 3.16 -9.90
N ALA A 92 -8.55 2.00 -10.44
CA ALA A 92 -8.90 1.87 -11.85
C ALA A 92 -10.12 2.73 -12.21
N SER A 93 -11.17 2.69 -11.38
CA SER A 93 -12.38 3.49 -11.59
C SER A 93 -12.10 4.99 -11.54
N ALA A 94 -11.35 5.47 -10.55
CA ALA A 94 -10.96 6.88 -10.42
C ALA A 94 -10.10 7.33 -11.62
N THR A 95 -9.16 6.49 -12.04
CA THR A 95 -8.30 6.74 -13.21
C THR A 95 -9.14 6.95 -14.47
N ARG A 96 -10.05 6.03 -14.77
CA ARG A 96 -10.88 6.13 -15.97
C ARG A 96 -11.86 7.29 -15.89
N PHE A 97 -12.44 7.54 -14.72
CA PHE A 97 -13.32 8.69 -14.53
C PHE A 97 -12.59 10.00 -14.83
N ALA A 98 -11.39 10.20 -14.25
CA ALA A 98 -10.56 11.36 -14.52
C ALA A 98 -10.07 11.43 -15.98
N ALA A 99 -9.68 10.29 -16.58
CA ALA A 99 -9.24 10.21 -17.98
C ALA A 99 -10.36 10.62 -18.96
N SER A 100 -11.60 10.21 -18.69
CA SER A 100 -12.76 10.51 -19.53
C SER A 100 -13.03 12.01 -19.68
N ALA A 101 -12.70 12.80 -18.66
CA ALA A 101 -12.87 14.25 -18.65
C ALA A 101 -11.58 15.00 -19.03
N SER A 102 -10.46 14.69 -18.37
CA SER A 102 -9.20 15.41 -18.56
C SER A 102 -8.51 15.10 -19.88
N ARG A 103 -8.78 13.93 -20.46
CA ARG A 103 -8.07 13.38 -21.63
C ARG A 103 -6.54 13.38 -21.45
N ASN A 104 -6.06 13.36 -20.20
CA ASN A 104 -4.66 13.47 -19.82
C ASN A 104 -4.25 12.27 -18.95
N PRO A 105 -3.29 11.44 -19.40
CA PRO A 105 -2.94 10.22 -18.67
C PRO A 105 -2.25 10.51 -17.32
N VAL A 106 -1.48 11.59 -17.19
CA VAL A 106 -0.79 11.93 -15.93
C VAL A 106 -1.79 12.29 -14.85
N SER A 107 -2.75 13.16 -15.17
CA SER A 107 -3.81 13.56 -14.21
C SER A 107 -4.70 12.36 -13.84
N ALA A 108 -4.99 11.49 -14.80
CA ALA A 108 -5.76 10.29 -14.58
C ALA A 108 -5.05 9.29 -13.65
N VAL A 109 -3.77 9.00 -13.90
CA VAL A 109 -2.97 8.10 -13.05
C VAL A 109 -2.86 8.67 -11.64
N ALA A 110 -2.63 9.98 -11.49
CA ALA A 110 -2.60 10.62 -10.18
C ALA A 110 -3.94 10.45 -9.43
N ALA A 111 -5.08 10.63 -10.10
CA ALA A 111 -6.39 10.39 -9.50
C ALA A 111 -6.58 8.93 -9.05
N GLY A 112 -6.08 7.96 -9.82
CA GLY A 112 -6.07 6.56 -9.42
C GLY A 112 -5.19 6.29 -8.20
N MET A 113 -3.97 6.82 -8.18
CA MET A 113 -3.05 6.68 -7.04
C MET A 113 -3.66 7.25 -5.75
N LEU A 114 -4.34 8.39 -5.83
CA LEU A 114 -5.04 9.01 -4.70
C LEU A 114 -6.24 8.19 -4.19
N ALA A 115 -6.75 7.25 -4.98
CA ALA A 115 -7.86 6.38 -4.59
C ALA A 115 -7.39 5.07 -3.91
N THR A 116 -6.08 4.89 -3.72
CA THR A 116 -5.45 3.75 -3.01
C THR A 116 -5.10 4.16 -1.57
N GLY A 117 -5.27 3.25 -0.61
CA GLY A 117 -4.91 3.50 0.78
C GLY A 117 -5.28 2.35 1.72
N VAL A 118 -5.44 2.66 3.02
CA VAL A 118 -5.67 1.66 4.10
C VAL A 118 -6.84 0.70 3.83
N VAL A 119 -7.90 1.17 3.19
CA VAL A 119 -9.08 0.33 2.85
C VAL A 119 -8.81 -0.53 1.61
N THR A 120 -7.95 -0.08 0.71
CA THR A 120 -7.76 -0.61 -0.64
C THR A 120 -6.30 -1.01 -0.86
N GLY A 121 -5.93 -2.18 -0.34
CA GLY A 121 -4.69 -2.87 -0.72
C GLY A 121 -3.43 -2.52 0.08
N SER A 122 -3.50 -1.62 1.07
CA SER A 122 -2.32 -1.33 1.93
C SER A 122 -1.90 -2.55 2.76
N PRO A 123 -0.64 -3.00 2.67
CA PRO A 123 -0.10 -4.07 3.52
C PRO A 123 0.28 -3.57 4.92
N ARG A 124 0.39 -2.25 5.12
CA ARG A 124 0.96 -1.63 6.32
C ARG A 124 0.32 -2.10 7.64
N PRO A 125 -1.02 -2.16 7.81
CA PRO A 125 -1.59 -2.62 9.08
C PRO A 125 -1.24 -4.08 9.42
N ALA A 126 -1.10 -4.94 8.39
CA ALA A 126 -0.67 -6.32 8.59
C ALA A 126 0.83 -6.40 8.89
N MET A 127 1.66 -5.56 8.26
CA MET A 127 3.09 -5.48 8.59
C MET A 127 3.32 -5.01 10.03
N GLU A 128 2.65 -3.94 10.45
CA GLU A 128 2.74 -3.41 11.82
C GLU A 128 2.32 -4.48 12.84
N MET A 129 1.25 -5.24 12.55
CA MET A 129 0.85 -6.39 13.37
C MET A 129 1.93 -7.46 13.45
N LEU A 130 2.50 -7.86 12.31
CA LEU A 130 3.48 -8.95 12.23
C LEU A 130 4.80 -8.59 12.92
N TYR A 131 5.29 -7.37 12.73
CA TYR A 131 6.46 -6.88 13.44
C TYR A 131 6.23 -6.82 14.94
N ALA A 132 5.09 -6.27 15.39
CA ALA A 132 4.75 -6.23 16.82
C ALA A 132 4.61 -7.63 17.42
N ALA A 133 4.07 -8.60 16.66
CA ALA A 133 3.99 -9.99 17.07
C ALA A 133 5.37 -10.63 17.23
N ALA A 134 6.27 -10.42 16.26
CA ALA A 134 7.65 -10.93 16.32
C ALA A 134 8.44 -10.32 17.50
N GLU A 135 8.36 -8.99 17.69
CA GLU A 135 8.99 -8.30 18.82
C GLU A 135 8.46 -8.84 20.16
N SER A 136 7.14 -9.00 20.30
CA SER A 136 6.54 -9.56 21.51
C SER A 136 6.95 -11.01 21.75
N MET A 137 7.06 -11.82 20.69
CA MET A 137 7.48 -13.22 20.77
C MET A 137 8.90 -13.33 21.34
N THR A 138 9.82 -12.52 20.83
CA THR A 138 11.20 -12.46 21.35
C THR A 138 11.24 -11.94 22.78
N ALA A 139 10.52 -10.85 23.09
CA ALA A 139 10.54 -10.25 24.42
C ALA A 139 9.95 -11.16 25.51
N ARG A 140 8.96 -11.99 25.17
CA ARG A 140 8.27 -12.90 26.11
C ARG A 140 8.81 -14.33 26.08
N GLY A 141 9.63 -14.68 25.08
CA GLY A 141 10.11 -16.05 24.88
C GLY A 141 8.98 -17.04 24.58
N THR A 142 7.92 -16.60 23.89
CA THR A 142 6.78 -17.45 23.51
C THR A 142 7.02 -18.14 22.16
N ASP A 143 6.28 -19.21 21.89
CA ASP A 143 6.27 -19.84 20.57
C ASP A 143 5.28 -19.15 19.61
N LEU A 144 5.26 -19.60 18.34
CA LEU A 144 4.38 -19.07 17.30
C LEU A 144 2.89 -19.17 17.70
N ALA A 145 2.47 -20.33 18.20
CA ALA A 145 1.06 -20.60 18.52
C ALA A 145 0.56 -19.71 19.66
N THR A 146 1.33 -19.61 20.76
CA THR A 146 1.00 -18.76 21.91
C THR A 146 0.95 -17.28 21.50
N THR A 147 1.90 -16.84 20.68
CA THR A 147 1.95 -15.46 20.17
C THR A 147 0.73 -15.17 19.30
N ALA A 148 0.40 -16.07 18.37
CA ALA A 148 -0.76 -15.94 17.50
C ALA A 148 -2.08 -15.85 18.26
N GLN A 149 -2.28 -16.71 19.27
CA GLN A 149 -3.46 -16.66 20.14
C GLN A 149 -3.58 -15.31 20.86
N ALA A 150 -2.48 -14.77 21.38
CA ALA A 150 -2.47 -13.46 22.03
C ALA A 150 -2.83 -12.31 21.06
N VAL A 151 -2.31 -12.35 19.83
CA VAL A 151 -2.65 -11.37 18.78
C VAL A 151 -4.15 -11.42 18.47
N VAL A 152 -4.69 -12.61 18.19
CA VAL A 152 -6.12 -12.81 17.88
C VAL A 152 -7.00 -12.36 19.05
N ALA A 153 -6.66 -12.73 20.29
CA ALA A 153 -7.38 -12.30 21.48
C ALA A 153 -7.41 -10.77 21.61
N GLY A 154 -6.28 -10.11 21.32
CA GLY A 154 -6.17 -8.65 21.31
C GLY A 154 -7.16 -7.99 20.35
N TYR A 155 -7.15 -8.36 19.08
CA TYR A 155 -8.08 -7.80 18.08
C TYR A 155 -9.55 -8.08 18.41
N ARG A 156 -9.86 -9.29 18.87
CA ARG A 156 -11.23 -9.65 19.28
C ARG A 156 -11.73 -8.82 20.46
N SER A 157 -10.89 -8.57 21.46
CA SER A 157 -11.25 -7.75 22.62
C SER A 157 -11.62 -6.31 22.23
N ARG A 158 -11.00 -5.79 21.17
CA ARG A 158 -11.28 -4.46 20.60
C ARG A 158 -12.37 -4.45 19.54
N LYS A 159 -12.91 -5.62 19.18
CA LYS A 159 -13.88 -5.81 18.08
C LYS A 159 -13.36 -5.31 16.72
N GLU A 160 -12.05 -5.39 16.54
CA GLU A 160 -11.37 -5.01 15.30
C GLU A 160 -11.15 -6.25 14.42
N PRO A 161 -11.23 -6.12 13.09
CA PRO A 161 -10.80 -7.18 12.19
C PRO A 161 -9.28 -7.38 12.29
N VAL A 162 -8.82 -8.63 12.18
CA VAL A 162 -7.38 -8.93 12.10
C VAL A 162 -6.87 -8.51 10.71
N PRO A 163 -5.90 -7.59 10.61
CA PRO A 163 -5.37 -7.14 9.32
C PRO A 163 -4.85 -8.29 8.45
N GLY A 164 -5.10 -8.21 7.15
CA GLY A 164 -4.67 -9.22 6.18
C GLY A 164 -5.55 -10.48 6.12
N LEU A 165 -6.54 -10.61 7.01
CA LEU A 165 -7.44 -11.77 7.08
C LEU A 165 -8.90 -11.37 6.79
N GLY A 166 -9.49 -12.06 5.82
CA GLY A 166 -10.82 -11.81 5.26
C GLY A 166 -10.76 -11.24 3.85
N HIS A 167 -11.74 -11.60 3.02
CA HIS A 167 -11.86 -11.13 1.64
C HIS A 167 -13.34 -10.88 1.28
N PRO A 168 -13.70 -9.77 0.59
CA PRO A 168 -15.08 -9.46 0.25
C PRO A 168 -15.73 -10.51 -0.67
N THR A 169 -15.02 -10.96 -1.72
CA THR A 169 -15.51 -11.91 -2.73
C THR A 169 -15.08 -13.38 -2.52
N HIS A 170 -13.91 -13.68 -1.94
CA HIS A 170 -13.41 -15.04 -1.76
C HIS A 170 -13.77 -15.65 -0.38
N ARG A 171 -14.95 -15.36 0.17
CA ARG A 171 -15.29 -15.70 1.56
C ARG A 171 -15.14 -17.20 1.87
N GLY A 172 -14.25 -17.53 2.79
CA GLY A 172 -14.02 -18.91 3.26
C GLY A 172 -13.29 -19.80 2.25
N GLY A 173 -12.79 -19.21 1.15
CA GLY A 173 -12.01 -19.88 0.11
C GLY A 173 -10.61 -19.31 -0.01
N ILE A 174 -9.93 -19.71 -1.09
CA ILE A 174 -8.56 -19.29 -1.40
C ILE A 174 -8.62 -18.03 -2.27
N GLU A 175 -7.87 -16.99 -1.90
CA GLU A 175 -7.58 -15.92 -2.84
C GLU A 175 -6.44 -16.38 -3.78
N PRO A 176 -6.65 -16.39 -5.11
CA PRO A 176 -5.67 -16.96 -6.04
C PRO A 176 -4.33 -16.24 -6.05
N ARG A 177 -4.31 -14.91 -5.84
CA ARG A 177 -3.07 -14.12 -5.85
C ARG A 177 -2.24 -14.39 -4.60
N ALA A 178 -2.86 -14.39 -3.42
CA ALA A 178 -2.17 -14.74 -2.18
C ALA A 178 -1.54 -16.15 -2.26
N GLU A 179 -2.27 -17.14 -2.78
CA GLU A 179 -1.73 -18.50 -2.93
C GLU A 179 -0.61 -18.57 -3.98
N ALA A 180 -0.70 -17.79 -5.06
CA ALA A 180 0.37 -17.71 -6.06
C ALA A 180 1.65 -17.09 -5.48
N VAL A 181 1.53 -16.00 -4.71
CA VAL A 181 2.66 -15.38 -4.00
C VAL A 181 3.28 -16.39 -3.04
N ARG A 182 2.48 -17.04 -2.19
CA ARG A 182 2.95 -18.07 -1.25
C ARG A 182 3.80 -19.13 -1.95
N LYS A 183 3.27 -19.77 -3.00
CA LYS A 183 3.98 -20.81 -3.75
C LYS A 183 5.25 -20.28 -4.40
N ALA A 184 5.20 -19.10 -5.02
CA ALA A 184 6.32 -18.54 -5.74
C ALA A 184 7.47 -18.12 -4.82
N VAL A 185 7.16 -17.56 -3.64
CA VAL A 185 8.14 -17.16 -2.63
C VAL A 185 8.78 -18.38 -1.98
N ALA A 186 7.97 -19.38 -1.59
CA ALA A 186 8.47 -20.65 -1.05
C ALA A 186 9.42 -21.38 -2.02
N ALA A 187 9.09 -21.40 -3.32
CA ALA A 187 9.94 -22.01 -4.36
C ALA A 187 11.29 -21.31 -4.53
N ARG A 188 11.42 -20.05 -4.09
CA ARG A 188 12.67 -19.26 -4.13
C ARG A 188 13.44 -19.35 -2.80
N GLY A 189 13.04 -20.25 -1.90
CA GLY A 189 13.67 -20.40 -0.58
C GLY A 189 13.36 -19.27 0.39
N GLY A 190 12.36 -18.43 0.11
CA GLY A 190 11.82 -17.48 1.08
C GLY A 190 10.62 -18.10 1.79
N TRP A 191 10.58 -18.06 3.12
CA TRP A 191 9.38 -18.30 3.95
C TRP A 191 9.79 -18.10 5.42
N GLY A 192 10.00 -16.85 5.80
CA GLY A 192 10.62 -16.50 7.07
C GLY A 192 9.65 -16.49 8.25
N LEU A 193 10.09 -15.84 9.32
CA LEU A 193 9.38 -15.78 10.59
C LEU A 193 8.01 -15.11 10.44
N HIS A 194 7.90 -14.02 9.69
CA HIS A 194 6.65 -13.27 9.59
C HIS A 194 5.62 -14.01 8.73
N CYS A 195 6.05 -14.74 7.70
CA CYS A 195 5.17 -15.67 6.98
C CYS A 195 4.61 -16.77 7.91
N GLN A 196 5.47 -17.36 8.74
CA GLN A 196 5.04 -18.38 9.72
C GLN A 196 4.11 -17.79 10.80
N LEU A 197 4.36 -16.55 11.25
CA LEU A 197 3.47 -15.83 12.16
C LEU A 197 2.10 -15.57 11.53
N LEU A 198 2.04 -15.17 10.26
CA LEU A 198 0.77 -14.99 9.55
C LEU A 198 -0.02 -16.30 9.50
N GLU A 199 0.63 -17.42 9.18
CA GLU A 199 -0.01 -18.74 9.16
C GLU A 199 -0.53 -19.15 10.55
N ALA A 200 0.26 -18.93 11.61
CA ALA A 200 -0.16 -19.21 12.98
C ALA A 200 -1.33 -18.32 13.44
N ILE A 201 -1.30 -17.02 13.13
CA ILE A 201 -2.39 -16.07 13.41
C ILE A 201 -3.65 -16.46 12.64
N HIS A 202 -3.50 -16.89 11.39
CA HIS A 202 -4.60 -17.36 10.57
C HIS A 202 -5.29 -18.59 11.20
N ALA A 203 -4.51 -19.61 11.58
CA ALA A 203 -5.03 -20.81 12.24
C ALA A 203 -5.72 -20.49 13.58
N ALA A 204 -5.11 -19.66 14.42
CA ALA A 204 -5.68 -19.23 15.69
C ALA A 204 -7.00 -18.43 15.50
N LEU A 205 -7.11 -17.66 14.42
CA LEU A 205 -8.33 -16.93 14.09
C LEU A 205 -9.46 -17.86 13.64
N GLU A 206 -9.16 -18.84 12.78
CA GLU A 206 -10.14 -19.84 12.33
C GLU A 206 -10.67 -20.66 13.51
N GLU A 207 -9.79 -21.09 14.43
CA GLU A 207 -10.17 -21.78 15.67
C GLU A 207 -11.10 -20.90 16.52
N ALA A 208 -10.73 -19.64 16.77
CA ALA A 208 -11.52 -18.72 17.60
C ALA A 208 -12.86 -18.27 16.97
N LEU A 209 -13.04 -18.46 15.65
CA LEU A 209 -14.27 -18.13 14.93
C LEU A 209 -15.09 -19.36 14.53
N GLU A 210 -14.55 -20.57 14.70
CA GLU A 210 -15.14 -21.83 14.24
C GLU A 210 -15.57 -21.77 12.76
N ARG A 211 -14.81 -21.07 11.93
CA ARG A 211 -15.08 -20.92 10.49
C ARG A 211 -13.81 -20.62 9.72
N THR A 212 -13.83 -20.92 8.43
CA THR A 212 -12.72 -20.58 7.54
C THR A 212 -12.63 -19.08 7.30
N VAL A 213 -11.39 -18.59 7.23
CA VAL A 213 -11.07 -17.21 6.89
C VAL A 213 -10.10 -17.24 5.70
N THR A 214 -10.15 -16.21 4.87
CA THR A 214 -9.29 -16.12 3.69
C THR A 214 -8.12 -15.23 4.02
N VAL A 215 -6.88 -15.69 3.82
CA VAL A 215 -5.73 -14.78 3.77
C VAL A 215 -5.83 -13.98 2.48
N ASN A 216 -5.91 -12.66 2.59
CA ASN A 216 -5.94 -11.78 1.43
C ASN A 216 -4.53 -11.36 1.00
N LEU A 217 -4.45 -10.73 -0.17
CA LEU A 217 -3.18 -10.41 -0.80
C LEU A 217 -2.39 -9.43 0.05
N ALA A 218 -3.05 -8.42 0.61
CA ALA A 218 -2.41 -7.43 1.49
C ALA A 218 -1.77 -8.11 2.71
N GLY A 219 -2.42 -9.11 3.31
CA GLY A 219 -1.85 -9.91 4.39
C GLY A 219 -0.67 -10.77 3.92
N MET A 220 -0.82 -11.43 2.78
CA MET A 220 0.23 -12.28 2.22
C MET A 220 1.50 -11.49 1.88
N ILE A 221 1.38 -10.39 1.13
CA ILE A 221 2.53 -9.57 0.75
C ILE A 221 3.11 -8.86 1.97
N ALA A 222 2.30 -8.47 2.96
CA ALA A 222 2.80 -7.89 4.21
C ALA A 222 3.79 -8.83 4.91
N ALA A 223 3.46 -10.12 5.03
CA ALA A 223 4.35 -11.07 5.67
C ALA A 223 5.67 -11.25 4.91
N VAL A 224 5.62 -11.30 3.58
CA VAL A 224 6.83 -11.39 2.76
C VAL A 224 7.66 -10.10 2.84
N TYR A 225 7.02 -8.92 2.81
CA TYR A 225 7.71 -7.64 3.01
C TYR A 225 8.42 -7.59 4.37
N CYS A 226 7.78 -8.08 5.44
CA CYS A 226 8.42 -8.16 6.76
C CYS A 226 9.64 -9.09 6.78
N ASP A 227 9.57 -10.24 6.10
CA ASP A 227 10.71 -11.16 5.98
C ASP A 227 11.86 -10.61 5.12
N LEU A 228 11.56 -9.66 4.23
CA LEU A 228 12.54 -8.89 3.46
C LEU A 228 13.05 -7.64 4.21
N ASP A 229 12.62 -7.42 5.45
CA ASP A 229 12.96 -6.26 6.29
C ASP A 229 12.55 -4.90 5.70
N PHE A 230 11.40 -4.83 5.02
CA PHE A 230 10.84 -3.56 4.53
C PHE A 230 10.20 -2.72 5.63
N ASP A 231 10.47 -1.42 5.60
CA ASP A 231 9.69 -0.45 6.37
C ASP A 231 8.22 -0.45 5.90
N PRO A 232 7.23 -0.54 6.82
CA PRO A 232 5.81 -0.51 6.47
C PRO A 232 5.38 0.69 5.64
N LEU A 233 5.98 1.87 5.84
CA LEU A 233 5.72 3.07 5.03
C LEU A 233 6.23 2.91 3.59
N VAL A 234 7.39 2.29 3.43
CA VAL A 234 7.95 2.00 2.10
C VAL A 234 7.06 1.00 1.38
N ALA A 235 6.70 -0.11 2.03
CA ALA A 235 5.83 -1.14 1.45
C ALA A 235 4.44 -0.61 1.09
N GLU A 236 3.87 0.30 1.89
CA GLU A 236 2.63 1.00 1.53
C GLU A 236 2.79 1.81 0.24
N GLY A 237 3.89 2.56 0.09
CA GLY A 237 4.21 3.28 -1.14
C GLY A 237 4.36 2.35 -2.35
N VAL A 238 5.04 1.22 -2.18
CA VAL A 238 5.21 0.21 -3.26
C VAL A 238 3.85 -0.34 -3.70
N SER A 239 2.94 -0.64 -2.77
CA SER A 239 1.61 -1.17 -3.11
C SER A 239 0.79 -0.26 -4.04
N VAL A 240 1.00 1.06 -3.99
CA VAL A 240 0.38 2.01 -4.92
C VAL A 240 1.01 1.91 -6.32
N LEU A 241 2.32 1.72 -6.38
CA LEU A 241 3.07 1.63 -7.64
C LEU A 241 2.85 0.31 -8.38
N GLU A 242 2.55 -0.79 -7.67
CA GLU A 242 2.20 -2.08 -8.29
C GLU A 242 1.03 -1.94 -9.27
N TYR A 243 0.01 -1.13 -8.92
CA TYR A 243 -1.11 -0.81 -9.80
C TYR A 243 -0.76 0.24 -10.86
N GLY A 244 0.31 1.02 -10.69
CA GLY A 244 0.64 2.17 -11.53
C GLY A 244 0.69 1.86 -13.02
N TRP A 245 1.22 0.69 -13.39
CA TRP A 245 1.24 0.23 -14.79
C TRP A 245 -0.15 -0.02 -15.36
N ALA A 246 -1.04 -0.63 -14.57
CA ALA A 246 -2.43 -0.82 -14.97
C ALA A 246 -3.18 0.52 -15.03
N LEU A 247 -2.90 1.47 -14.15
CA LEU A 247 -3.51 2.80 -14.21
C LEU A 247 -3.13 3.52 -15.51
N ILE A 248 -1.87 3.42 -15.95
CA ILE A 248 -1.46 3.95 -17.26
C ILE A 248 -2.24 3.29 -18.39
N ALA A 249 -2.37 1.96 -18.37
CA ALA A 249 -3.11 1.21 -19.39
C ALA A 249 -4.60 1.62 -19.43
N HIS A 250 -5.27 1.67 -18.28
CA HIS A 250 -6.66 2.12 -18.14
C HIS A 250 -6.86 3.56 -18.60
N ALA A 251 -5.94 4.47 -18.25
CA ALA A 251 -6.00 5.86 -18.67
C ALA A 251 -5.89 5.98 -20.19
N VAL A 252 -4.93 5.30 -20.82
CA VAL A 252 -4.73 5.35 -22.27
C VAL A 252 -5.90 4.71 -23.02
N GLU A 253 -6.41 3.56 -22.56
CA GLU A 253 -7.58 2.92 -23.16
C GLU A 253 -8.81 3.83 -23.08
N GLU A 254 -9.07 4.46 -21.92
CA GLU A 254 -10.19 5.38 -21.77
C GLU A 254 -10.04 6.64 -22.63
N ILE A 255 -8.82 7.16 -22.81
CA ILE A 255 -8.56 8.30 -23.69
C ILE A 255 -8.74 7.92 -25.16
N ARG A 256 -8.34 6.71 -25.58
CA ARG A 256 -8.43 6.32 -26.99
C ARG A 256 -9.85 5.90 -27.38
N ASP A 257 -10.41 5.00 -26.60
CA ASP A 257 -11.57 4.20 -26.97
C ASP A 257 -12.76 4.41 -26.02
N GLY A 258 -12.54 5.12 -24.92
CA GLY A 258 -13.57 5.44 -23.94
C GLY A 258 -14.53 6.55 -24.38
N VAL A 259 -15.48 6.86 -23.50
CA VAL A 259 -16.48 7.91 -23.75
C VAL A 259 -16.03 9.22 -23.09
N PRO A 260 -16.15 10.37 -23.77
CA PRO A 260 -15.94 11.66 -23.12
C PRO A 260 -16.94 11.84 -21.96
N LEU A 261 -16.45 12.34 -20.83
CA LEU A 261 -17.26 12.65 -19.64
C LEU A 261 -18.11 11.47 -19.14
N ARG A 262 -17.50 10.57 -18.36
CA ARG A 262 -18.28 9.59 -17.60
C ARG A 262 -19.12 10.29 -16.54
N ILE A 263 -20.37 9.86 -16.42
CA ILE A 263 -21.31 10.28 -15.38
C ILE A 263 -21.76 9.06 -14.58
N ILE A 264 -22.34 9.29 -13.40
CA ILE A 264 -23.04 8.25 -12.65
C ILE A 264 -24.54 8.47 -12.92
N PRO A 265 -25.20 7.61 -13.72
CA PRO A 265 -26.61 7.75 -14.01
C PRO A 265 -27.48 7.22 -12.87
N ASP A 266 -28.75 7.66 -12.82
CA ASP A 266 -29.76 7.21 -11.84
C ASP A 266 -29.94 5.69 -11.80
N ALA A 267 -29.77 5.01 -12.94
CA ALA A 267 -29.82 3.56 -13.02
C ALA A 267 -28.71 2.85 -12.19
N LEU A 268 -27.62 3.55 -11.86
CA LEU A 268 -26.56 3.07 -10.96
C LEU A 268 -26.74 3.55 -9.51
N GLY A 269 -27.92 4.07 -9.16
CA GLY A 269 -28.31 4.36 -7.79
C GLY A 269 -28.04 5.79 -7.32
N THR A 270 -27.88 6.77 -8.23
CA THR A 270 -27.93 8.18 -7.80
C THR A 270 -29.35 8.50 -7.33
N VAL A 271 -29.46 8.79 -6.03
CA VAL A 271 -30.72 9.18 -5.40
C VAL A 271 -30.47 10.48 -4.65
N TYR A 272 -31.20 11.52 -5.02
CA TYR A 272 -31.21 12.76 -4.24
C TYR A 272 -32.02 12.53 -2.95
N THR A 273 -31.34 12.58 -1.81
CA THR A 273 -31.93 12.35 -0.48
C THR A 273 -32.19 13.65 0.30
N GLY A 274 -32.07 14.80 -0.37
CA GLY A 274 -32.34 16.10 0.23
C GLY A 274 -33.83 16.47 0.26
N PRO A 275 -34.15 17.69 0.74
CA PRO A 275 -35.52 18.19 0.74
C PRO A 275 -36.10 18.27 -0.68
N ALA A 276 -37.40 18.00 -0.81
CA ALA A 276 -38.16 18.23 -2.04
C ALA A 276 -38.09 19.70 -2.51
N GLU A 277 -38.61 19.96 -3.70
CA GLU A 277 -38.66 21.30 -4.26
C GLU A 277 -39.24 22.32 -3.25
N ARG A 278 -38.46 23.37 -2.99
CA ARG A 278 -38.81 24.47 -2.08
C ARG A 278 -38.34 25.79 -2.69
N HIS A 279 -39.21 26.80 -2.69
CA HIS A 279 -38.91 28.09 -3.29
C HIS A 279 -38.22 29.03 -2.29
N ILE A 280 -37.23 29.77 -2.77
CA ILE A 280 -36.51 30.74 -1.96
C ILE A 280 -37.47 31.91 -1.67
N PRO A 281 -37.78 32.24 -0.40
CA PRO A 281 -38.68 33.34 -0.11
C PRO A 281 -38.05 34.68 -0.49
N ASP A 282 -38.91 35.68 -0.71
CA ASP A 282 -38.50 37.07 -0.94
C ASP A 282 -37.47 37.50 0.10
N ARG A 283 -36.46 38.26 -0.33
CA ARG A 283 -35.34 38.65 0.54
C ARG A 283 -35.81 39.33 1.83
N GLN A 284 -36.91 40.08 1.78
CA GLN A 284 -37.52 40.76 2.94
C GLN A 284 -38.17 39.77 3.93
N ASN A 285 -38.60 38.60 3.44
CA ASN A 285 -39.25 37.54 4.19
C ASN A 285 -38.29 36.40 4.58
N ARG A 286 -36.99 36.52 4.25
CA ARG A 286 -35.93 35.65 4.78
C ARG A 286 -35.65 36.07 6.23
N THR A 287 -36.56 35.78 7.15
CA THR A 287 -36.20 35.81 8.58
C THR A 287 -35.12 34.76 8.78
N GLY A 288 -33.94 35.16 9.29
CA GLY A 288 -32.87 34.21 9.60
C GLY A 288 -33.43 33.10 10.50
N ALA A 289 -33.54 31.89 9.95
CA ALA A 289 -34.02 30.75 10.72
C ALA A 289 -32.88 30.25 11.61
N GLN A 290 -33.19 30.13 12.90
CA GLN A 290 -32.47 29.31 13.89
C GLN A 290 -32.39 27.85 13.43
#